data_AF-A0A087URA3-F1
#
_entry.id   AF-A0A087URA3-F1
#
_cell.length_a   1.000
_cell.length_b   1.000
_cell.length_c   1.000
_cell.angle_alpha   90.00
_cell.angle_beta   90.00
_cell.angle_gamma   90.00
#
_symmetry.space_group_name_H-M   'P 1'
#
loop_
_entity.id
_entity.type
_entity.pdbx_description
1 polymer ?
#
loop_
_entity_poly.entity_id
_entity_poly.type
_entity_poly.pdbx_seq_one_letter_code
_entity_poly.pdbx_strand_id
1 'polypeptide(L)'
;MWFLTLAAVLFVSVSAEDNCDVSKYVECMEPMYNATYGHPHGLYQTSEDLSVTCPILKKGIACIKTFADTCGTEMIAESYSDQFERPFEFLNKICDSSSPIRTEYLKASPCMLENSDDFEICSTKVQEFLAYHDADTEEKEITMTCMFEMMLRACLMSTG
;
A
#
# COMPACT_ATOMS: atom_id res chain seq x y z
N MET A 1 -41.61 -47.11 -36.11
CA MET A 1 -41.95 -46.18 -35.00
C MET A 1 -41.03 -46.47 -33.84
N TRP A 2 -40.06 -45.59 -33.61
CA TRP A 2 -39.56 -45.11 -32.31
C TRP A 2 -38.17 -44.49 -32.49
N PHE A 3 -38.17 -43.16 -32.50
CA PHE A 3 -37.00 -42.31 -32.43
C PHE A 3 -36.35 -42.47 -31.06
N LEU A 4 -35.09 -42.89 -31.00
CA LEU A 4 -34.24 -42.72 -29.83
C LEU A 4 -33.36 -41.49 -30.09
N THR A 5 -33.81 -40.37 -29.57
CA THR A 5 -33.12 -39.08 -29.57
C THR A 5 -31.89 -39.13 -28.67
N LEU A 6 -30.71 -39.02 -29.28
CA LEU A 6 -29.46 -38.65 -28.63
C LEU A 6 -29.57 -37.21 -28.11
N ALA A 7 -29.86 -37.04 -26.83
CA ALA A 7 -29.69 -35.76 -26.16
C ALA A 7 -28.22 -35.61 -25.74
N ALA A 8 -27.42 -35.02 -26.63
CA ALA A 8 -26.09 -34.53 -26.27
C ALA A 8 -26.27 -33.33 -25.32
N VAL A 9 -26.17 -33.58 -24.02
CA VAL A 9 -26.07 -32.53 -23.01
C VAL A 9 -24.69 -31.90 -23.16
N LEU A 10 -24.63 -30.78 -23.88
CA LEU A 10 -23.49 -29.89 -23.86
C LEU A 10 -23.41 -29.28 -22.46
N PHE A 11 -22.55 -29.85 -21.61
CA PHE A 11 -22.08 -29.16 -20.42
C PHE A 11 -21.27 -27.95 -20.88
N VAL A 12 -21.93 -26.80 -20.95
CA VAL A 12 -21.25 -25.51 -20.95
C VAL A 12 -20.72 -25.34 -19.54
N SER A 13 -19.46 -25.68 -19.30
CA SER A 13 -18.76 -25.26 -18.09
C SER A 13 -18.67 -23.74 -18.14
N VAL A 14 -19.58 -23.05 -17.45
CA VAL A 14 -19.34 -21.66 -17.06
C VAL A 14 -18.19 -21.74 -16.08
N SER A 15 -16.98 -21.44 -16.55
CA SER A 15 -15.87 -21.15 -15.67
C SER A 15 -16.27 -19.87 -14.96
N ALA A 16 -16.76 -19.97 -13.72
CA ALA A 16 -16.80 -18.81 -12.85
C ALA A 16 -15.35 -18.31 -12.78
N GLU A 17 -15.10 -17.12 -13.32
CA GLU A 17 -13.81 -16.46 -13.19
C GLU A 17 -13.55 -16.31 -11.68
N ASP A 18 -12.53 -17.00 -11.17
CA ASP A 18 -12.17 -16.92 -9.76
C ASP A 18 -11.55 -15.55 -9.51
N ASN A 19 -12.40 -14.59 -9.13
CA ASN A 19 -12.02 -13.20 -8.89
C ASN A 19 -11.13 -13.06 -7.64
N CYS A 20 -10.94 -14.14 -6.88
CA CYS A 20 -10.15 -14.18 -5.65
C CYS A 20 -8.79 -14.86 -5.81
N ASP A 21 -8.25 -14.79 -7.04
CA ASP A 21 -6.88 -15.18 -7.31
C ASP A 21 -5.88 -14.07 -6.90
N VAL A 22 -4.75 -14.47 -6.32
CA VAL A 22 -3.68 -13.55 -5.88
C VAL A 22 -3.16 -12.68 -7.03
N SER A 23 -3.20 -13.16 -8.27
CA SER A 23 -2.83 -12.38 -9.45
C SER A 23 -3.69 -11.12 -9.61
N LYS A 24 -4.97 -11.15 -9.21
CA LYS A 24 -5.86 -9.96 -9.26
C LYS A 24 -5.46 -8.90 -8.26
N TYR A 25 -5.02 -9.32 -7.08
CA TYR A 25 -4.42 -8.40 -6.12
C TYR A 25 -3.10 -7.81 -6.65
N VAL A 26 -2.23 -8.63 -7.26
CA VAL A 26 -0.97 -8.18 -7.87
C VAL A 26 -1.22 -7.16 -9.00
N GLU A 27 -2.22 -7.39 -9.85
CA GLU A 27 -2.65 -6.45 -10.90
C GLU A 27 -3.03 -5.07 -10.32
N CYS A 28 -3.60 -5.01 -9.11
CA CYS A 28 -3.89 -3.75 -8.43
C CYS A 28 -2.63 -3.05 -7.90
N MET A 29 -1.68 -3.84 -7.36
CA MET A 29 -0.49 -3.33 -6.66
C MET A 29 0.63 -2.89 -7.60
N GLU A 30 0.84 -3.60 -8.71
CA GLU A 30 1.99 -3.36 -9.60
C GLU A 30 2.08 -1.90 -10.10
N PRO A 31 0.99 -1.25 -10.56
CA PRO A 31 1.06 0.16 -10.96
C PRO A 31 1.38 1.09 -9.78
N MET A 32 0.87 0.80 -8.58
CA MET A 32 1.16 1.60 -7.38
C MET A 32 2.63 1.46 -6.97
N TYR A 33 3.16 0.23 -7.02
CA TYR A 33 4.56 -0.05 -6.73
C TYR A 33 5.46 0.75 -7.69
N ASN A 34 5.23 0.64 -8.99
CA ASN A 34 6.02 1.35 -10.00
C ASN A 34 5.93 2.88 -9.84
N ALA A 35 4.74 3.39 -9.52
CA ALA A 35 4.56 4.82 -9.27
C ALA A 35 5.23 5.30 -7.97
N THR A 36 5.34 4.44 -6.95
CA THR A 36 5.98 4.77 -5.67
C THR A 36 7.51 4.69 -5.80
N TYR A 37 8.04 3.54 -6.24
CA TYR A 37 9.49 3.31 -6.37
C TYR A 37 10.13 4.01 -7.58
N GLY A 38 9.32 4.66 -8.42
CA GLY A 38 9.81 5.64 -9.39
C GLY A 38 10.36 6.92 -8.75
N HIS A 39 10.12 7.14 -7.45
CA HIS A 39 10.66 8.26 -6.67
C HIS A 39 11.78 7.81 -5.73
N PRO A 40 12.76 8.69 -5.43
CA PRO A 40 13.80 8.39 -4.44
C PRO A 40 13.21 7.94 -3.09
N HIS A 41 13.53 6.71 -2.68
CA HIS A 41 12.99 6.06 -1.47
C HIS A 41 11.46 6.06 -1.34
N GLY A 42 10.72 6.16 -2.45
CA GLY A 42 9.26 6.23 -2.42
C GLY A 42 8.67 7.54 -1.87
N LEU A 43 9.48 8.60 -1.76
CA LEU A 43 9.05 9.88 -1.19
C LEU A 43 8.74 10.89 -2.29
N TYR A 44 7.50 11.39 -2.32
CA TYR A 44 7.06 12.44 -3.23
C TYR A 44 7.54 13.82 -2.71
N GLN A 45 8.27 14.56 -3.53
CA GLN A 45 8.95 15.78 -3.09
C GLN A 45 8.19 17.06 -3.45
N THR A 46 7.35 16.99 -4.49
CA THR A 46 6.71 18.17 -5.06
C THR A 46 5.22 17.96 -5.28
N SER A 47 4.51 19.07 -5.46
CA SER A 47 3.11 19.00 -5.87
C SER A 47 2.93 18.37 -7.25
N GLU A 48 3.94 18.47 -8.12
CA GLU A 48 3.95 17.87 -9.45
C GLU A 48 4.11 16.35 -9.36
N ASP A 49 5.01 15.84 -8.50
CA ASP A 49 5.17 14.40 -8.25
C ASP A 49 3.84 13.78 -7.83
N LEU A 50 3.14 14.44 -6.90
CA LEU A 50 1.83 13.99 -6.45
C LEU A 50 0.75 14.13 -7.53
N SER A 51 0.79 15.15 -8.39
CA SER A 51 -0.23 15.30 -9.44
C SER A 51 -0.17 14.17 -10.47
N VAL A 52 1.04 13.68 -10.77
CA VAL A 52 1.30 12.55 -11.65
C VAL A 52 0.96 11.21 -10.96
N THR A 53 1.36 11.06 -9.69
CA THR A 53 1.28 9.76 -9.00
C THR A 53 -0.10 9.48 -8.41
N CYS A 54 -0.79 10.50 -7.87
CA CYS A 54 -2.05 10.31 -7.15
C CYS A 54 -3.18 9.67 -7.96
N PRO A 55 -3.36 9.93 -9.28
CA PRO A 55 -4.33 9.19 -10.08
C PRO A 55 -4.07 7.68 -10.11
N ILE A 56 -2.80 7.27 -10.15
CA ILE A 56 -2.39 5.85 -10.15
C ILE A 56 -2.69 5.23 -8.79
N LEU A 57 -2.29 5.92 -7.71
CA LEU A 57 -2.55 5.47 -6.33
C LEU A 57 -4.05 5.32 -6.07
N LYS A 58 -4.87 6.32 -6.40
CA LYS A 58 -6.32 6.27 -6.20
C LYS A 58 -6.97 5.11 -6.95
N LYS A 59 -6.51 4.82 -8.17
CA LYS A 59 -7.01 3.68 -8.95
C LYS A 59 -6.63 2.34 -8.28
N GLY A 60 -5.38 2.20 -7.85
CA GLY A 60 -4.92 0.97 -7.18
C GLY A 60 -5.60 0.78 -5.81
N ILE A 61 -5.75 1.83 -5.01
CA ILE A 61 -6.50 1.80 -3.74
C ILE A 61 -7.94 1.32 -3.96
N ALA A 62 -8.63 1.86 -4.96
CA ALA A 62 -10.00 1.43 -5.29
C ALA A 62 -10.06 -0.03 -5.74
N CYS A 63 -9.06 -0.49 -6.52
CA CYS A 63 -8.92 -1.88 -6.95
C CYS A 63 -8.73 -2.82 -5.75
N ILE A 64 -7.82 -2.50 -4.83
CA ILE A 64 -7.53 -3.30 -3.63
C ILE A 64 -8.75 -3.32 -2.70
N LYS A 65 -9.43 -2.19 -2.52
CA LYS A 65 -10.68 -2.14 -1.74
C LYS A 65 -11.75 -3.04 -2.34
N THR A 66 -11.92 -3.02 -3.66
CA THR A 66 -12.88 -3.90 -4.35
C THR A 66 -12.51 -5.37 -4.18
N PHE A 67 -11.22 -5.71 -4.27
CA PHE A 67 -10.73 -7.06 -4.01
C PHE A 67 -10.98 -7.48 -2.57
N ALA A 68 -10.67 -6.64 -1.58
CA ALA A 68 -10.92 -6.89 -0.16
C ALA A 68 -12.41 -7.12 0.13
N ASP A 69 -13.28 -6.26 -0.42
CA ASP A 69 -14.73 -6.34 -0.26
C ASP A 69 -15.31 -7.63 -0.88
N THR A 70 -14.66 -8.18 -1.91
CA THR A 70 -15.11 -9.37 -2.64
C THR A 70 -14.53 -10.67 -2.06
N CYS A 71 -13.26 -10.66 -1.66
CA CYS A 71 -12.45 -11.85 -1.41
C CYS A 71 -11.97 -11.99 0.03
N GLY A 72 -12.21 -10.99 0.88
CA GLY A 72 -11.74 -10.94 2.25
C GLY A 72 -10.39 -10.23 2.39
N THR A 73 -10.21 -9.55 3.53
CA THR A 73 -9.00 -8.80 3.86
C THR A 73 -7.80 -9.71 4.16
N GLU A 74 -8.08 -10.93 4.64
CA GLU A 74 -7.10 -11.96 4.97
C GLU A 74 -6.33 -12.47 3.75
N MET A 75 -6.89 -12.31 2.54
CA MET A 75 -6.21 -12.63 1.28
C MET A 75 -5.12 -11.61 0.93
N ILE A 76 -5.09 -10.46 1.62
CA ILE A 76 -4.18 -9.35 1.36
C ILE A 76 -3.10 -9.28 2.45
N ALA A 77 -3.51 -9.25 3.72
CA ALA A 77 -2.61 -9.14 4.86
C ALA A 77 -3.25 -9.65 6.15
N GLU A 78 -2.41 -10.09 7.09
CA GLU A 78 -2.83 -10.46 8.45
C GLU A 78 -3.41 -9.24 9.20
N SER A 79 -2.75 -8.09 9.08
CA SER A 79 -3.21 -6.81 9.64
C SER A 79 -3.58 -5.82 8.53
N TYR A 80 -4.70 -6.09 7.85
CA TYR A 80 -5.14 -5.26 6.70
C TYR A 80 -5.35 -3.78 7.06
N SER A 81 -5.86 -3.48 8.25
CA SER A 81 -6.06 -2.08 8.66
C SER A 81 -4.73 -1.33 8.74
N ASP A 82 -3.71 -1.98 9.28
CA ASP A 82 -2.40 -1.39 9.55
C ASP A 82 -1.58 -1.28 8.27
N GLN A 83 -1.62 -2.32 7.44
CA GLN A 83 -0.80 -2.42 6.22
C GLN A 83 -1.43 -1.74 5.00
N PHE A 84 -2.76 -1.58 4.97
CA PHE A 84 -3.46 -1.04 3.81
C PHE A 84 -4.41 0.09 4.15
N GLU A 85 -5.37 -0.10 5.05
CA GLU A 85 -6.42 0.92 5.31
C GLU A 85 -5.82 2.26 5.78
N ARG A 86 -4.98 2.25 6.82
CA ARG A 86 -4.35 3.46 7.35
C ARG A 86 -3.38 4.11 6.35
N PRO A 87 -2.48 3.36 5.66
CA PRO A 87 -1.68 3.91 4.58
C PRO A 87 -2.52 4.52 3.45
N PHE A 88 -3.63 3.89 3.06
CA PHE A 88 -4.53 4.41 2.03
C PHE A 88 -5.22 5.71 2.46
N GLU A 89 -5.64 5.83 3.71
CA GLU A 89 -6.16 7.08 4.25
C GLU A 89 -5.11 8.20 4.18
N PHE A 90 -3.86 7.90 4.54
CA PHE A 90 -2.77 8.87 4.43
C PHE A 90 -2.51 9.28 2.98
N LEU A 91 -2.42 8.30 2.06
CA LEU A 91 -2.26 8.56 0.63
C LEU A 91 -3.41 9.42 0.08
N ASN A 92 -4.65 9.13 0.46
CA ASN A 92 -5.81 9.95 0.08
C ASN A 92 -5.69 11.38 0.60
N LYS A 93 -5.23 11.57 1.85
CA LYS A 93 -5.02 12.91 2.45
C LYS A 93 -3.92 13.70 1.75
N ILE A 94 -2.80 13.11 1.34
CA ILE A 94 -1.75 13.84 0.60
C ILE A 94 -2.13 14.03 -0.88
N CYS A 95 -2.99 13.17 -1.42
CA CYS A 95 -3.52 13.26 -2.78
C CYS A 95 -4.75 14.15 -2.94
N ASP A 96 -5.24 14.74 -1.86
CA ASP A 96 -6.23 15.81 -1.89
C ASP A 96 -5.50 17.17 -1.84
N SER A 97 -5.64 17.97 -2.89
CA SER A 97 -5.00 19.28 -2.99
C SER A 97 -5.52 20.30 -1.97
N SER A 98 -6.71 20.07 -1.41
CA SER A 98 -7.31 20.93 -0.38
C SER A 98 -6.94 20.53 1.04
N SER A 99 -6.31 19.36 1.21
CA SER A 99 -5.96 18.81 2.52
C SER A 99 -4.77 19.55 3.15
N PRO A 100 -4.86 20.00 4.41
CA PRO A 100 -3.72 20.60 5.11
C PRO A 100 -2.57 19.59 5.30
N ILE A 101 -2.88 18.29 5.35
CA ILE A 101 -1.87 17.22 5.49
C ILE A 101 -0.95 17.18 4.27
N ARG A 102 -1.46 17.49 3.08
CA ARG A 102 -0.62 17.59 1.87
C ARG A 102 0.45 18.66 2.03
N THR A 103 0.08 19.82 2.55
CA THR A 103 1.00 20.94 2.75
C THR A 103 2.08 20.58 3.75
N GLU A 104 1.72 20.02 4.91
CA GLU A 104 2.69 19.61 5.93
C GLU A 104 3.61 18.48 5.43
N TYR A 105 3.06 17.52 4.68
CA TYR A 105 3.85 16.46 4.05
C TYR A 105 4.89 17.03 3.08
N LEU A 106 4.48 17.87 2.13
CA LEU A 106 5.40 18.48 1.15
C LEU A 106 6.43 19.41 1.81
N LYS A 107 6.09 19.97 2.97
CA LYS A 107 7.03 20.74 3.78
C LYS A 107 8.12 19.85 4.39
N ALA A 108 7.74 18.68 4.91
CA ALA A 108 8.66 17.74 5.56
C ALA A 108 9.42 16.81 4.58
N SER A 109 8.86 16.54 3.40
CA SER A 109 9.38 15.52 2.47
C SER A 109 10.84 15.73 2.04
N PRO A 110 11.38 16.95 1.87
CA PRO A 110 12.79 17.14 1.52
C PRO A 110 13.73 16.73 2.65
N CYS A 111 13.40 17.08 3.90
CA CYS A 111 14.15 16.62 5.07
C CYS A 111 14.08 15.10 5.22
N MET A 112 12.92 14.51 4.94
CA MET A 112 12.77 13.05 5.00
C MET A 112 13.66 12.36 3.97
N LEU A 113 13.77 12.93 2.76
CA LEU A 113 14.65 12.40 1.73
C LEU A 113 16.13 12.58 2.08
N GLU A 114 16.52 13.70 2.68
CA GLU A 114 17.89 13.92 3.14
C GLU A 114 18.34 12.86 4.17
N ASN A 115 17.40 12.37 4.98
CA ASN A 115 17.68 11.42 6.06
C ASN A 115 17.20 9.99 5.74
N SER A 116 16.83 9.69 4.49
CA SER A 116 16.24 8.39 4.13
C SER A 116 17.23 7.23 4.27
N ASP A 117 18.50 7.44 3.90
CA ASP A 117 19.55 6.43 4.04
C ASP A 117 19.82 6.09 5.51
N ASP A 118 19.90 7.11 6.37
CA ASP A 118 20.09 6.93 7.81
C ASP A 118 18.90 6.19 8.43
N PHE A 119 17.68 6.52 7.98
CA PHE A 119 16.47 5.83 8.39
C PHE A 119 16.47 4.36 7.94
N GLU A 120 16.90 4.05 6.72
CA GLU A 120 17.02 2.68 6.21
C GLU A 120 18.04 1.86 7.02
N ILE A 121 19.20 2.44 7.33
CA ILE A 121 20.22 1.81 8.17
C ILE A 121 19.68 1.56 9.58
N CYS A 122 19.01 2.55 10.18
CA CYS A 122 18.51 2.44 11.54
C CYS A 122 17.36 1.44 11.63
N SER A 123 16.42 1.48 10.69
CA SER A 123 15.30 0.54 10.62
C SER A 123 15.78 -0.91 10.49
N THR A 124 16.78 -1.15 9.64
CA THR A 124 17.40 -2.48 9.51
C THR A 124 17.98 -2.96 10.83
N LYS A 125 18.77 -2.13 11.52
CA LYS A 125 19.35 -2.51 12.83
C LYS A 125 18.29 -2.76 13.89
N VAL A 126 17.21 -1.99 13.90
CA VAL A 126 16.11 -2.18 14.84
C VAL A 126 15.36 -3.47 14.53
N GLN A 127 15.11 -3.79 13.28
CA GLN A 127 14.51 -5.08 12.89
C GLN A 127 15.40 -6.26 13.29
N GLU A 128 16.72 -6.18 13.07
CA GLU A 128 17.68 -7.20 13.53
C GLU A 128 17.66 -7.37 15.05
N PHE A 129 17.64 -6.27 15.79
CA PHE A 129 17.56 -6.27 17.25
C PHE A 129 16.26 -6.94 17.74
N LEU A 130 15.11 -6.55 17.17
CA LEU A 130 13.81 -7.13 17.51
C LEU A 130 13.73 -8.61 17.16
N ALA A 131 14.31 -9.02 16.03
CA ALA A 131 14.42 -10.42 15.65
C ALA A 131 15.30 -11.22 16.62
N TYR A 132 16.43 -10.65 17.06
CA TYR A 132 17.31 -11.28 18.05
C TYR A 132 16.64 -11.48 19.42
N HIS A 133 15.68 -10.61 19.76
CA HIS A 133 14.93 -10.67 21.01
C HIS A 133 13.58 -11.39 20.91
N ASP A 134 13.32 -12.12 19.81
CA ASP A 134 12.07 -12.84 19.58
C ASP A 134 10.81 -11.96 19.72
N ALA A 135 10.91 -10.67 19.38
CA ALA A 135 9.79 -9.74 19.39
C ALA A 135 8.69 -10.25 18.45
N ASP A 136 7.43 -10.15 18.91
CA ASP A 136 6.28 -10.52 18.10
C ASP A 136 6.02 -9.51 16.96
N THR A 137 5.04 -9.82 16.11
CA THR A 137 4.69 -8.97 14.96
C THR A 137 4.21 -7.60 15.41
N GLU A 138 3.43 -7.52 16.49
CA GLU A 138 2.87 -6.27 16.99
C GLU A 138 3.98 -5.35 17.51
N GLU A 139 4.92 -5.87 18.29
CA GLU A 139 6.06 -5.10 18.80
C GLU A 139 6.94 -4.56 17.66
N LYS A 140 7.14 -5.35 16.61
CA LYS A 140 7.85 -4.92 15.39
C LYS A 140 7.15 -3.79 14.68
N GLU A 141 5.85 -3.93 14.42
CA GLU A 141 5.04 -2.93 13.73
C GLU A 141 4.99 -1.61 14.52
N ILE A 142 4.78 -1.68 15.84
CA ILE A 142 4.75 -0.51 16.72
C ILE A 142 6.10 0.21 16.74
N THR A 143 7.20 -0.55 16.87
CA THR A 143 8.54 0.04 16.95
C THR A 143 8.89 0.76 15.63
N MET A 144 8.62 0.11 14.49
CA MET A 144 8.83 0.70 13.17
C MET A 144 7.99 1.97 12.96
N THR A 145 6.73 1.95 13.41
CA THR A 145 5.83 3.11 13.35
C THR A 145 6.38 4.27 14.18
N CYS A 146 6.82 4.00 15.42
CA CYS A 146 7.39 5.01 16.30
C CYS A 146 8.64 5.66 15.69
N MET A 147 9.52 4.86 15.07
CA MET A 147 10.72 5.38 14.41
C MET A 147 10.37 6.37 13.30
N PHE A 148 9.42 6.00 12.43
CA PHE A 148 8.99 6.86 11.33
C PHE A 148 8.33 8.15 11.84
N GLU A 149 7.47 8.05 12.86
CA GLU A 149 6.84 9.23 13.47
C GLU A 149 7.86 10.20 14.08
N MET A 150 8.89 9.69 14.75
CA MET A 150 9.95 10.53 15.32
C MET A 150 10.69 11.30 14.23
N MET A 151 11.04 10.64 13.13
CA MET A 151 11.67 11.26 11.97
C MET A 151 10.77 12.33 11.36
N LEU A 152 9.50 12.02 11.10
CA LEU A 152 8.55 12.96 10.53
C LEU A 152 8.39 14.20 11.41
N ARG A 153 8.24 14.03 12.72
CA ARG A 153 8.13 15.15 13.67
C ARG A 153 9.40 15.99 13.69
N ALA A 154 10.58 15.37 13.67
CA ALA A 154 11.85 16.09 13.58
C ALA A 154 11.92 16.94 12.31
N CYS A 155 11.52 16.39 11.16
CA CYS A 155 11.50 17.12 9.89
C CYS A 155 10.48 18.26 9.89
N LEU A 156 9.28 18.06 10.44
CA LEU A 156 8.29 19.13 10.60
C LEU A 156 8.79 20.29 11.49
N MET A 157 9.53 19.98 12.55
CA MET A 157 10.14 20.99 13.42
C MET A 157 11.30 21.73 12.75
N SER A 158 12.08 21.06 11.90
CA SER A 158 13.24 21.66 11.21
C SER A 158 12.85 22.66 10.10
N THR A 159 11.61 22.58 9.63
CA THR A 159 11.10 23.38 8.50
C THR A 159 10.27 24.58 8.96
N GLY A 160 10.19 24.82 10.27
CA GLY A 160 9.46 25.92 10.91
C GLY A 160 10.20 27.24 10.98
#